data_AF-A0A1V4Q3W7-F1
#
_entry.id   AF-A0A1V4Q3W7-F1
#
_cell.length_a   1.000
_cell.length_b   1.000
_cell.length_c   1.000
_cell.angle_alpha   90.00
_cell.angle_beta   90.00
_cell.angle_gamma   90.00
#
_symmetry.space_group_name_H-M   'P 1'
#
loop_
_entity.id
_entity.type
_entity.pdbx_description
1 polymer ?
#
loop_
_entity_poly.entity_id
_entity_poly.type
_entity_poly.pdbx_seq_one_letter_code
_entity_poly.pdbx_strand_id
1 'polypeptide(L)' 'MRVYFPATLTMLMELDESGEFRPVGGTGFALTPALRESFLSGDDEELAEVAMREAARASLRLV' A
#
# COMPACT_ATOMS: atom_id res chain seq x y z
N MET A 1 -4.51 1.26 -12.30
CA MET A 1 -3.76 1.93 -11.22
C MET A 1 -4.06 1.21 -9.92
N ARG A 2 -3.05 0.74 -9.19
CA ARG A 2 -3.21 0.00 -7.92
C ARG A 2 -2.82 0.90 -6.75
N VAL A 3 -3.58 0.78 -5.66
CA VAL A 3 -3.31 1.45 -4.39
C VAL A 3 -3.24 0.37 -3.31
N TYR A 4 -2.19 0.41 -2.51
CA TYR A 4 -1.91 -0.53 -1.44
C TYR A 4 -2.09 0.19 -0.10
N PHE A 5 -2.91 -0.40 0.77
CA PHE A 5 -3.16 0.14 2.10
C PHE A 5 -2.50 -0.74 3.17
N PRO A 6 -1.77 -0.14 4.12
CA PRO A 6 -1.30 -0.87 5.30
C PRO A 6 -2.48 -1.34 6.14
N ALA A 7 -2.47 -2.60 6.57
CA ALA A 7 -3.53 -3.19 7.37
C ALA A 7 -3.00 -4.27 8.33
N THR A 8 -3.65 -4.41 9.48
CA THR A 8 -3.52 -5.57 10.37
C THR A 8 -4.62 -6.58 10.07
N LEU A 9 -4.52 -7.81 10.60
CA LEU A 9 -5.57 -8.81 10.43
C LEU A 9 -6.91 -8.34 11.02
N THR A 10 -6.89 -7.66 12.17
CA THR A 10 -8.09 -7.09 12.80
C THR A 10 -8.78 -6.08 11.90
N MET A 11 -8.02 -5.19 11.25
CA MET A 11 -8.59 -4.22 10.29
C MET A 11 -9.25 -4.91 9.09
N LEU A 12 -8.71 -6.04 8.63
CA LEU A 12 -9.30 -6.81 7.54
C LEU A 12 -10.60 -7.50 7.97
N MET A 13 -10.68 -7.98 9.21
CA MET A 13 -11.93 -8.53 9.77
C MET A 13 -13.01 -7.44 9.88
N GLU A 14 -12.67 -6.25 10.36
CA GLU A 14 -13.59 -5.10 10.41
C GLU A 14 -14.06 -4.68 9.02
N LEU A 15 -13.18 -4.73 8.02
CA LEU A 15 -13.55 -4.47 6.62
C LEU A 15 -14.55 -5.51 6.10
N ASP A 16 -14.36 -6.79 6.40
CA ASP A 16 -15.29 -7.84 5.99
C ASP A 16 -16.69 -7.65 6.61
N GLU A 17 -16.73 -7.26 7.88
CA GLU A 17 -17.98 -7.04 8.62
C GLU A 17 -18.70 -5.74 8.22
N SER A 18 -17.96 -4.64 8.05
CA SER A 18 -18.54 -3.30 7.84
C SER A 18 -18.61 -2.87 6.37
N GLY A 19 -17.81 -3.50 5.51
CA GLY A 19 -17.59 -3.05 4.13
C GLY A 19 -16.78 -1.75 4.01
N GLU A 20 -16.27 -1.20 5.11
CA GLU A 20 -15.55 0.06 5.15
C GLU A 20 -14.10 -0.12 5.60
N PHE A 21 -13.16 0.47 4.87
CA PHE A 21 -11.75 0.49 5.25
C PHE A 21 -11.29 1.91 5.55
N ARG A 22 -10.72 2.13 6.73
CA ARG A 22 -10.15 3.43 7.15
C ARG A 22 -8.65 3.28 7.38
N PRO A 23 -7.79 3.73 6.44
CA PRO A 23 -6.35 3.67 6.63
C PRO A 23 -5.91 4.57 7.80
N VAL A 24 -4.96 4.10 8.60
CA VAL A 24 -4.40 4.91 9.69
C VAL A 24 -3.72 6.16 9.09
N GLY A 25 -4.15 7.33 9.57
CA GLY A 25 -3.68 8.63 9.06
C GLY A 25 -4.04 8.91 7.59
N GLY A 26 -4.95 8.14 6.99
CA GLY A 26 -5.30 8.27 5.57
C GLY A 26 -4.17 7.90 4.59
N THR A 27 -3.18 7.11 5.04
CA THR A 27 -2.01 6.77 4.24
C THR A 27 -2.30 5.66 3.24
N GLY A 28 -1.92 5.85 1.98
CA GLY A 28 -1.93 4.83 0.93
C GLY A 28 -0.69 4.90 0.06
N PHE A 29 -0.32 3.78 -0.56
CA PHE A 29 0.89 3.64 -1.38
C PHE A 29 0.51 3.25 -2.81
N ALA A 30 1.15 3.84 -3.79
CA ALA A 30 0.89 3.56 -5.21
C ALA A 30 2.15 3.83 -6.04
N LEU A 31 2.14 3.35 -7.28
CA LEU A 31 3.16 3.72 -8.26
C LEU A 31 2.96 5.17 -8.72
N THR A 32 3.73 6.09 -8.15
CA THR A 32 3.71 7.52 -8.49
C THR A 32 4.70 7.84 -9.61
N PRO A 33 4.55 8.98 -10.32
CA PRO A 33 5.58 9.45 -11.26
C PRO A 33 6.96 9.61 -10.59
N ALA A 34 7.00 10.19 -9.39
CA ALA A 34 8.25 10.35 -8.63
C ALA A 34 8.90 9.00 -8.28
N LEU A 35 8.10 7.96 -8.00
CA LEU A 35 8.63 6.61 -7.78
C LEU A 35 9.21 6.04 -9.09
N ARG A 36 8.52 6.19 -10.23
CA ARG A 36 9.06 5.74 -11.54
C ARG A 36 10.40 6.38 -11.87
N GLU A 37 10.51 7.69 -11.66
CA GLU A 37 11.73 8.46 -11.95
C GLU A 37 12.91 8.09 -11.03
N SER A 38 12.66 7.47 -9.87
CA SER A 38 13.70 7.04 -8.94
C SER A 38 14.40 5.73 -9.34
N PHE A 39 13.87 5.00 -10.33
CA PHE A 39 14.43 3.76 -10.83
C PHE A 39 14.97 3.93 -12.25
N LEU A 40 16.14 3.34 -12.53
CA LEU A 40 16.77 3.38 -13.85
C LEU A 40 16.10 2.47 -14.88
N SER A 41 15.37 1.46 -14.41
CA SER A 41 14.71 0.44 -15.21
C SER A 41 13.62 -0.24 -14.40
N GLY A 42 12.68 -0.85 -15.11
CA GLY A 42 11.59 -1.63 -14.55
C GLY A 42 10.27 -1.22 -15.20
N ASP A 43 9.42 -2.20 -15.47
CA ASP A 43 8.08 -1.91 -15.98
C ASP A 43 7.11 -1.47 -14.87
N ASP A 44 5.90 -1.07 -15.26
CA ASP A 44 4.88 -0.63 -14.31
C ASP A 44 4.46 -1.74 -13.31
N GLU A 45 4.61 -3.01 -13.69
CA GLU A 45 4.28 -4.15 -12.82
C GLU A 45 5.32 -4.28 -11.71
N GLU A 46 6.59 -4.31 -12.10
CA GLU A 46 7.74 -4.42 -11.21
C GLU A 46 7.80 -3.23 -10.24
N LEU A 47 7.57 -2.01 -10.74
CA LEU A 47 7.57 -0.81 -9.91
C LEU A 47 6.34 -0.72 -8.99
N ALA A 48 5.20 -1.30 -9.37
CA ALA A 48 4.05 -1.41 -8.46
C ALA A 48 4.34 -2.35 -7.27
N GLU A 49 5.18 -3.38 -7.46
CA GLU A 49 5.62 -4.24 -6.35
C GLU A 49 6.47 -3.47 -5.33
N VAL A 50 7.27 -2.49 -5.77
CA VAL A 50 8.00 -1.59 -4.85
C VAL A 50 7.03 -0.82 -3.96
N ALA A 51 5.96 -0.25 -4.53
CA ALA A 51 4.92 0.43 -3.76
C ALA A 51 4.21 -0.52 -2.77
N MET A 52 3.94 -1.77 -3.18
CA MET A 52 3.37 -2.80 -2.31
C MET A 52 4.30 -3.12 -1.14
N ARG A 53 5.61 -3.27 -1.38
CA ARG A 53 6.60 -3.56 -0.33
C ARG A 53 6.69 -2.43 0.69
N GLU A 54 6.57 -1.18 0.26
CA GLU A 54 6.53 -0.04 1.18
C GLU A 54 5.25 -0.02 2.02
N ALA A 55 4.08 -0.37 1.43
CA ALA A 55 2.85 -0.57 2.20
C ALA A 55 3.01 -1.71 3.23
N ALA A 56 3.62 -2.83 2.85
CA ALA A 56 3.87 -3.95 3.76
C ALA A 56 4.79 -3.55 4.93
N ARG A 57 5.82 -2.74 4.66
CA ARG A 57 6.68 -2.17 5.71
C ARG A 57 5.90 -1.22 6.63
N ALA A 58 4.95 -0.45 6.09
CA ALA A 58 4.08 0.41 6.89
C ALA A 58 3.14 -0.39 7.79
N SER A 59 2.68 -1.58 7.37
CA SER A 59 1.87 -2.47 8.22
C SER A 59 2.59 -2.87 9.51
N LEU A 60 3.92 -3.01 9.47
CA LEU A 60 4.73 -3.34 10.65
C LEU A 60 4.73 -2.23 11.72
N ARG A 61 4.29 -1.02 11.38
CA ARG A 61 4.22 0.14 12.29
C ARG A 61 2.81 0.36 12.86
N LEU A 62 1.86 -0.49 12.49
CA LEU A 62 0.47 -0.42 12.98
C LEU A 62 0.28 -1.16 14.32
N VAL A 63 1.29 -1.90 14.76
CA VAL A 63 1.31 -2.69 16.00
C VAL A 63 2.14 -2.03 17.08
#